data_AF-C7SFH4-F1
#
_entry.id   AF-C7SFH4-F1
#
_cell.length_a   1.000
_cell.length_b   1.000
_cell.length_c   1.000
_cell.angle_alpha   90.00
_cell.angle_beta   90.00
_cell.angle_gamma   90.00
#
_symmetry.space_group_name_H-M   'P 1'
#
loop_
_entity.id
_entity.type
_entity.pdbx_description
1 polymer ?
#
loop_
_entity_poly.entity_id
_entity_poly.type
_entity_poly.pdbx_seq_one_letter_code
_entity_poly.pdbx_strand_id
1 'polypeptide(L)'
;TSLFEALTKTYGLSAHVAWRAAFAIVPAPILLFTALLTMVFAQDHPAGKWSERHTLPAAAIAHRDGDQLDLRRPEKELHSSSDSKNEKDTEAVTVHPVIAEEDLDLVKSTVDVAINEPLTLKTALKILKNPLTWLPALAYLTTFGIELAIDSKFADVLYTLFKKKRPGFTQTTAGYYTSILGFLNLVTRPAGGYIGDVVYRRYGTQGKKAWTLICGLIMGAALVGGGVYMENTRAAGSESLSILMGAFSVAMIFSEF
;
A
#
# COMPACT_ATOMS: atom_id res chain seq x y z
N THR A 1 24.81 17.35 6.79
CA THR A 1 24.23 17.88 8.05
C THR A 1 22.76 17.56 8.04
N SER A 2 22.25 16.92 9.10
CA SER A 2 20.82 16.62 9.21
C SER A 2 20.04 17.93 9.37
N LEU A 3 18.79 17.94 8.93
CA LEU A 3 17.88 19.08 9.15
C LEU A 3 17.80 19.43 10.65
N PHE A 4 17.81 18.41 11.52
CA PHE A 4 17.83 18.58 12.97
C PHE A 4 19.12 19.27 13.47
N GLU A 5 20.29 18.87 12.98
CA GLU A 5 21.55 19.54 13.31
C GLU A 5 21.61 20.96 12.79
N ALA A 6 21.03 21.24 11.61
CA ALA A 6 20.91 22.60 11.11
C ALA A 6 19.99 23.45 12.03
N LEU A 7 18.81 22.95 12.37
CA LEU A 7 17.87 23.67 13.24
C LEU A 7 18.44 23.95 14.63
N THR A 8 19.25 23.05 15.17
CA THR A 8 19.85 23.22 16.51
C THR A 8 21.15 24.03 16.48
N LYS A 9 22.08 23.76 15.55
CA LYS A 9 23.41 24.40 15.53
C LYS A 9 23.45 25.72 14.77
N THR A 10 22.73 25.85 13.65
CA THR A 10 22.72 27.09 12.86
C THR A 10 21.60 28.05 13.27
N TYR A 11 20.45 27.54 13.69
CA TYR A 11 19.31 28.39 14.11
C TYR A 11 19.12 28.50 15.62
N GLY A 12 19.90 27.75 16.43
CA GLY A 12 19.88 27.85 17.89
C GLY A 12 18.59 27.35 18.55
N LEU A 13 17.74 26.59 17.86
CA LEU A 13 16.50 26.06 18.43
C LEU A 13 16.81 24.97 19.47
N SER A 14 16.00 24.92 20.54
CA SER A 14 16.04 23.81 21.48
C SER A 14 15.62 22.50 20.80
N ALA A 15 16.17 21.37 21.25
CA ALA A 15 15.87 20.05 20.69
C ALA A 15 14.35 19.76 20.63
N HIS A 16 13.59 20.25 21.61
CA HIS A 16 12.14 20.10 21.68
C HIS A 16 11.40 20.86 20.56
N VAL A 17 11.90 22.01 20.14
CA VAL A 17 11.30 22.78 19.03
C VAL A 17 11.80 22.24 17.69
N ALA A 18 13.09 21.89 17.61
CA ALA A 18 13.71 21.40 16.39
C ALA A 18 13.08 20.12 15.85
N TRP A 19 12.67 19.16 16.70
CA TRP A 19 12.00 17.94 16.25
C TRP A 19 10.63 18.23 15.62
N ARG A 20 9.82 19.10 16.23
CA ARG A 20 8.50 19.50 15.72
C ARG A 20 8.61 20.26 14.40
N ALA A 21 9.58 21.17 14.34
CA ALA A 21 9.88 21.92 13.13
C ALA A 21 10.30 20.98 11.99
N ALA A 22 11.13 19.98 12.27
CA ALA A 22 11.52 19.00 11.24
C ALA A 22 10.33 18.22 10.66
N PHE A 23 9.36 17.83 11.49
CA PHE A 23 8.10 17.19 11.02
C PHE A 23 7.23 18.14 10.18
N ALA A 24 7.17 19.42 10.54
CA ALA A 24 6.40 20.41 9.79
C ALA A 24 7.07 20.80 8.47
N ILE A 25 8.41 20.76 8.38
CA ILE A 25 9.15 21.22 7.20
C ILE A 25 9.20 20.16 6.10
N VAL A 26 9.33 18.87 6.45
CA VAL A 26 9.56 17.81 5.45
C VAL A 26 8.32 16.94 5.22
N PRO A 27 7.80 16.17 6.20
CA PRO A 27 6.60 15.35 6.02
C PRO A 27 5.37 16.13 5.55
N ALA A 28 5.05 17.27 6.18
CA ALA A 28 3.78 17.95 5.88
C ALA A 28 3.68 18.48 4.44
N PRO A 29 4.70 19.17 3.86
CA PRO A 29 4.67 19.56 2.47
C PRO A 29 4.64 18.38 1.50
N ILE A 30 5.35 17.29 1.81
CA ILE A 30 5.32 16.07 0.99
C ILE A 30 3.90 15.48 0.97
N LEU A 31 3.22 15.41 2.12
CA LEU A 31 1.85 14.89 2.22
C LEU A 31 0.84 15.80 1.50
N LEU A 32 0.97 17.12 1.63
CA LEU A 32 0.12 18.07 0.90
C LEU A 32 0.35 17.98 -0.61
N PHE A 33 1.61 17.82 -1.03
CA PHE A 33 1.97 17.63 -2.42
C PHE A 33 1.41 16.33 -2.98
N THR A 34 1.57 15.20 -2.27
CA THR A 34 0.98 13.93 -2.71
C THR A 34 -0.55 13.98 -2.73
N ALA A 35 -1.20 14.63 -1.76
CA ALA A 35 -2.65 14.84 -1.76
C ALA A 35 -3.13 15.71 -2.95
N LEU A 36 -2.34 16.70 -3.35
CA LEU A 36 -2.63 17.50 -4.54
C LEU A 36 -2.45 16.67 -5.82
N LEU A 37 -1.37 15.89 -5.90
CA LEU A 37 -1.14 14.99 -7.03
C LEU A 37 -2.26 13.94 -7.16
N THR A 38 -2.74 13.35 -6.06
CA THR A 38 -3.87 12.42 -6.13
C THR A 38 -5.14 13.11 -6.61
N MET A 39 -5.43 14.32 -6.15
CA MET A 39 -6.58 15.09 -6.67
C MET A 39 -6.48 15.40 -8.18
N VAL A 40 -5.27 15.64 -8.69
CA VAL A 40 -5.05 15.97 -10.11
C VAL A 40 -5.05 14.72 -11.00
N PHE A 41 -4.39 13.64 -10.56
CA PHE A 41 -4.13 12.46 -11.38
C PHE A 41 -5.07 11.27 -11.12
N ALA A 42 -5.73 11.18 -9.95
CA ALA A 42 -6.65 10.08 -9.65
C ALA A 42 -8.08 10.41 -10.13
N GLN A 43 -8.27 10.51 -11.44
CA GLN A 43 -9.58 10.78 -12.06
C GLN A 43 -10.29 9.52 -12.60
N ASP A 44 -9.69 8.34 -12.41
CA ASP A 44 -10.17 7.06 -12.94
C ASP A 44 -10.66 6.11 -11.85
N HIS A 45 -11.63 5.26 -12.22
CA HIS A 45 -12.14 4.13 -11.43
C HIS A 45 -11.85 2.81 -12.19
N PRO A 46 -11.93 1.62 -11.54
CA PRO A 46 -11.56 0.33 -12.17
C PRO A 46 -12.23 0.02 -13.52
N ALA A 47 -13.36 0.67 -13.84
CA ALA A 47 -14.08 0.48 -15.10
C ALA A 47 -13.86 1.61 -16.14
N GLY A 48 -12.94 2.56 -15.94
CA GLY A 48 -12.69 3.70 -16.84
C GLY A 48 -12.71 5.08 -16.16
N LYS A 49 -12.98 6.15 -16.92
CA LYS A 49 -13.04 7.53 -16.40
C LYS A 49 -14.22 7.70 -15.44
N TRP A 50 -14.00 8.37 -14.30
CA TRP A 50 -15.05 8.61 -13.30
C TRP A 50 -16.29 9.34 -13.85
N SER A 51 -16.13 10.15 -14.90
CA SER A 51 -17.21 10.83 -15.61
C SER A 51 -18.19 9.88 -16.30
N GLU A 52 -17.72 8.69 -16.69
CA GLU A 52 -18.44 7.70 -17.50
C GLU A 52 -19.02 6.56 -16.65
N ARG A 53 -19.05 6.73 -15.32
CA ARG A 53 -19.53 5.69 -14.38
C ARG A 53 -20.96 5.20 -14.63
N HIS A 54 -21.78 6.02 -15.28
CA HIS A 54 -23.17 5.70 -15.59
C HIS A 54 -23.36 5.00 -16.94
N THR A 55 -22.31 4.91 -17.77
CA THR A 55 -22.34 4.27 -19.10
C THR A 55 -21.67 2.90 -19.12
N LEU A 56 -21.29 2.39 -17.95
CA LEU A 56 -20.58 1.11 -17.82
C LEU A 56 -21.51 -0.09 -18.03
N PRO A 57 -21.01 -1.20 -18.61
CA PRO A 57 -21.77 -2.46 -18.73
C PRO A 57 -22.27 -2.98 -17.37
N ALA A 58 -21.53 -2.73 -16.29
CA ALA A 58 -21.94 -3.08 -14.92
C ALA A 58 -23.21 -2.32 -14.45
N ALA A 59 -23.36 -1.06 -14.86
CA ALA A 59 -24.58 -0.29 -14.59
C ALA A 59 -25.75 -0.79 -15.46
N ALA A 60 -25.48 -1.23 -16.69
CA ALA A 60 -26.48 -1.83 -17.57
C ALA A 60 -26.98 -3.21 -17.08
N ILE A 61 -26.12 -4.03 -16.47
CA ILE A 61 -26.50 -5.30 -15.84
C ILE A 61 -27.37 -5.05 -14.60
N ALA A 62 -27.00 -4.09 -13.74
CA ALA A 62 -27.81 -3.71 -12.57
C ALA A 62 -29.21 -3.19 -12.95
N HIS A 63 -29.32 -2.45 -14.05
CA HIS A 63 -30.62 -2.01 -14.58
C HIS A 63 -31.47 -3.13 -15.19
N ARG A 64 -30.87 -4.26 -15.62
CA ARG A 64 -31.58 -5.38 -16.24
C ARG A 64 -32.23 -6.33 -15.23
N ASP A 65 -31.62 -6.50 -14.05
CA ASP A 65 -32.09 -7.43 -13.01
C ASP A 65 -33.16 -6.83 -12.06
N GLY A 66 -33.68 -5.63 -12.35
CA GLY A 66 -34.76 -5.00 -11.58
C GLY A 66 -34.35 -4.47 -10.20
N ASP A 67 -33.06 -4.55 -9.86
CA ASP A 67 -32.52 -3.96 -8.63
C ASP A 67 -32.17 -2.49 -8.92
N GLN A 68 -33.09 -1.60 -8.57
CA GLN A 68 -32.92 -0.17 -8.74
C GLN A 68 -31.84 0.33 -7.76
N LEU A 69 -30.56 0.22 -8.14
CA LEU A 69 -29.46 0.95 -7.51
C LEU A 69 -29.65 2.43 -7.83
N ASP A 70 -30.42 3.11 -6.98
CA ASP A 70 -30.63 4.55 -7.05
C ASP A 70 -29.32 5.28 -6.65
N LEU A 71 -28.40 5.42 -7.61
CA LEU A 71 -27.13 6.13 -7.49
C LEU A 71 -27.29 7.66 -7.35
N ARG A 72 -28.48 8.15 -7.00
CA ARG A 72 -28.85 9.58 -6.95
C ARG A 72 -28.84 10.20 -5.55
N ARG A 73 -28.58 9.47 -4.47
CA ARG A 73 -28.59 10.09 -3.14
C ARG A 73 -27.24 10.68 -2.75
N PRO A 74 -27.13 12.00 -2.49
CA PRO A 74 -25.98 12.54 -1.79
C PRO A 74 -25.95 11.92 -0.38
N GLU A 75 -24.77 11.51 0.09
CA GLU A 75 -24.53 11.06 1.45
C GLU A 75 -24.77 12.23 2.43
N LYS A 76 -26.03 12.54 2.73
CA LYS A 76 -26.42 13.36 3.86
C LYS A 76 -27.88 13.08 4.18
N GLU A 77 -28.12 12.82 5.47
CA GLU A 77 -29.42 12.68 6.13
C GLU A 77 -30.09 11.30 6.05
N LEU A 78 -29.67 10.42 6.96
CA LEU A 78 -30.51 9.33 7.45
C LEU A 78 -30.86 9.55 8.93
N HIS A 79 -31.64 10.60 9.18
CA HIS A 79 -32.51 10.68 10.36
C HIS A 79 -33.85 11.26 9.93
N SER A 80 -34.92 10.59 10.36
CA SER A 80 -36.34 11.00 10.40
C SER A 80 -37.29 10.36 9.37
N SER A 81 -38.28 9.66 9.95
CA SER A 81 -39.71 9.56 9.57
C SER A 81 -40.07 8.79 8.29
N SER A 82 -40.69 7.60 8.37
CA SER A 82 -42.13 7.34 8.64
C SER A 82 -43.10 7.92 7.60
N ASP A 83 -43.78 6.96 6.95
CA ASP A 83 -45.17 6.96 6.47
C ASP A 83 -45.59 7.39 5.06
N SER A 84 -46.27 6.42 4.43
CA SER A 84 -47.54 6.53 3.70
C SER A 84 -47.62 7.04 2.24
N LYS A 85 -47.94 6.07 1.36
CA LYS A 85 -48.96 5.99 0.27
C LYS A 85 -49.14 7.10 -0.80
N ASN A 86 -49.35 6.57 -2.02
CA ASN A 86 -50.28 6.94 -3.10
C ASN A 86 -49.80 7.68 -4.38
N GLU A 87 -50.09 7.00 -5.49
CA GLU A 87 -50.61 7.45 -6.81
C GLU A 87 -49.79 8.34 -7.78
N LYS A 88 -49.78 7.80 -9.01
CA LYS A 88 -50.00 8.41 -10.34
C LYS A 88 -48.84 8.99 -11.14
N ASP A 89 -48.70 8.35 -12.32
CA ASP A 89 -48.41 8.86 -13.66
C ASP A 89 -47.31 9.92 -13.82
N THR A 90 -46.33 9.60 -14.65
CA THR A 90 -46.24 10.17 -16.01
C THR A 90 -45.14 9.43 -16.77
N GLU A 91 -45.50 8.82 -17.89
CA GLU A 91 -44.60 8.21 -18.86
C GLU A 91 -43.62 9.27 -19.40
N ALA A 92 -42.33 9.10 -19.10
CA ALA A 92 -41.25 9.80 -19.78
C ALA A 92 -40.52 8.79 -20.67
N VAL A 93 -40.66 8.99 -21.98
CA VAL A 93 -40.03 8.21 -23.06
C VAL A 93 -38.54 8.00 -22.79
N THR A 94 -38.15 6.79 -22.43
CA THR A 94 -36.74 6.38 -22.34
C THR A 94 -36.32 5.75 -23.66
N VAL A 95 -35.52 6.49 -24.42
CA VAL A 95 -34.86 6.01 -25.65
C VAL A 95 -33.88 4.90 -25.26
N HIS A 96 -34.17 3.66 -25.69
CA HIS A 96 -33.25 2.53 -25.57
C HIS A 96 -32.14 2.66 -26.62
N PRO A 97 -30.85 2.80 -26.27
CA PRO A 97 -29.80 2.48 -27.21
C PRO A 97 -29.77 0.96 -27.39
N VAL A 98 -30.03 0.50 -28.61
CA VAL A 98 -29.78 -0.87 -29.03
C VAL A 98 -28.27 -1.06 -29.06
N ILE A 99 -27.72 -1.74 -28.04
CA ILE A 99 -26.33 -2.17 -28.04
C ILE A 99 -26.30 -3.60 -28.59
N ALA A 100 -25.50 -3.81 -29.62
CA ALA A 100 -25.37 -5.07 -30.35
C ALA A 100 -24.81 -6.18 -29.44
N GLU A 101 -25.27 -7.41 -29.64
CA GLU A 101 -24.89 -8.58 -28.84
C GLU A 101 -23.39 -8.94 -28.92
N GLU A 102 -22.64 -8.36 -29.85
CA GLU A 102 -21.20 -8.59 -30.02
C GLU A 102 -20.33 -8.00 -28.88
N ASP A 103 -20.82 -7.00 -28.13
CA ASP A 103 -20.09 -6.42 -26.98
C ASP A 103 -20.19 -7.26 -25.68
N LEU A 104 -21.04 -8.30 -25.67
CA LEU A 104 -21.23 -9.21 -24.53
C LEU A 104 -20.20 -10.35 -24.49
N ASP A 105 -19.61 -10.73 -25.63
CA ASP A 105 -18.64 -11.83 -25.73
C ASP A 105 -17.21 -11.45 -25.34
N LEU A 106 -16.91 -10.15 -25.18
CA LEU A 106 -15.61 -9.64 -24.76
C LEU A 106 -15.42 -9.65 -23.23
N VAL A 107 -16.46 -9.97 -22.44
CA VAL A 107 -16.39 -10.11 -20.98
C VAL A 107 -16.04 -11.56 -20.61
N LYS A 108 -14.83 -12.01 -20.98
CA LYS A 108 -14.30 -13.35 -20.66
C LYS A 108 -13.69 -13.45 -19.26
N SER A 109 -14.33 -12.83 -18.28
CA SER A 109 -13.95 -12.88 -16.86
C SER A 109 -15.13 -12.40 -16.01
N THR A 110 -15.93 -13.34 -15.51
CA THR A 110 -16.93 -13.09 -14.46
C THR A 110 -16.29 -12.65 -13.12
N VAL A 111 -14.97 -12.48 -13.08
CA VAL A 111 -14.18 -11.99 -11.94
C VAL A 111 -14.06 -10.46 -11.96
N ASP A 112 -14.25 -9.79 -13.10
CA ASP A 112 -14.06 -8.32 -13.23
C ASP A 112 -15.32 -7.48 -13.03
N VAL A 113 -16.50 -8.11 -12.90
CA VAL A 113 -17.73 -7.41 -12.53
C VAL A 113 -18.00 -7.66 -11.06
N ALA A 114 -17.44 -6.81 -10.19
CA ALA A 114 -17.77 -6.79 -8.78
C ALA A 114 -19.21 -6.30 -8.60
N ILE A 115 -20.17 -7.23 -8.58
CA ILE A 115 -21.55 -6.94 -8.18
C ILE A 115 -21.50 -6.70 -6.67
N ASN A 116 -21.76 -5.45 -6.27
CA ASN A 116 -21.69 -5.04 -4.88
C ASN A 116 -22.93 -5.57 -4.13
N GLU A 117 -22.92 -6.85 -3.76
CA GLU A 117 -23.98 -7.42 -2.92
C GLU A 117 -23.95 -6.77 -1.52
N PRO A 118 -25.12 -6.43 -0.93
CA PRO A 118 -25.17 -5.88 0.42
C PRO A 118 -24.57 -6.88 1.41
N LEU A 119 -23.59 -6.40 2.20
CA LEU A 119 -22.80 -7.22 3.10
C LEU A 119 -23.66 -7.81 4.23
N THR A 120 -24.22 -8.99 3.99
CA THR A 120 -24.97 -9.73 5.00
C THR A 120 -23.99 -10.45 5.93
N LEU A 121 -24.24 -10.47 7.26
CA LEU A 121 -23.36 -11.11 8.25
C LEU A 121 -23.04 -12.59 7.92
N LYS A 122 -23.98 -13.30 7.28
CA LYS A 122 -23.78 -14.68 6.80
C LYS A 122 -22.75 -14.75 5.67
N THR A 123 -22.82 -13.83 4.72
CA THR A 123 -21.86 -13.70 3.61
C THR A 123 -20.49 -13.26 4.13
N ALA A 124 -20.44 -12.31 5.05
CA ALA A 124 -19.20 -11.88 5.70
C ALA A 124 -18.50 -13.04 6.44
N LEU A 125 -19.25 -13.83 7.22
CA LEU A 125 -18.68 -14.99 7.93
C LEU A 125 -18.21 -16.09 6.95
N LYS A 126 -18.90 -16.27 5.82
CA LYS A 126 -18.49 -17.21 4.76
C LYS A 126 -17.17 -16.78 4.11
N ILE A 127 -17.01 -15.49 3.83
CA ILE A 127 -15.78 -14.91 3.28
C ILE A 127 -14.61 -15.04 4.28
N LEU A 128 -14.87 -14.75 5.56
CA LEU A 128 -13.86 -14.81 6.61
C LEU A 128 -13.38 -16.25 6.91
N LYS A 129 -14.26 -17.25 6.75
CA LYS A 129 -13.89 -18.66 6.87
C LYS A 129 -13.07 -19.19 5.69
N ASN A 130 -13.05 -18.48 4.56
CA ASN A 130 -12.27 -18.90 3.41
C ASN A 130 -10.78 -18.56 3.62
N PRO A 131 -9.87 -19.55 3.63
CA PRO A 131 -8.44 -19.29 3.85
C PRO A 131 -7.80 -18.47 2.72
N LEU A 132 -8.37 -18.49 1.51
CA LEU A 132 -7.86 -17.68 0.40
C LEU A 132 -8.01 -16.17 0.66
N THR A 133 -9.00 -15.76 1.46
CA THR A 133 -9.21 -14.36 1.86
C THR A 133 -8.06 -13.86 2.74
N TRP A 134 -7.47 -14.74 3.57
CA TRP A 134 -6.42 -14.39 4.52
C TRP A 134 -5.02 -14.39 3.89
N LEU A 135 -4.82 -15.11 2.79
CA LEU A 135 -3.51 -15.22 2.14
C LEU A 135 -2.86 -13.86 1.79
N PRO A 136 -3.55 -12.90 1.13
CA PRO A 136 -2.99 -11.56 0.89
C PRO A 136 -2.84 -10.74 2.17
N ALA A 137 -3.76 -10.86 3.13
CA ALA A 137 -3.69 -10.14 4.40
C ALA A 137 -2.47 -10.57 5.23
N LEU A 138 -2.19 -11.88 5.28
CA LEU A 138 -1.02 -12.42 5.97
C LEU A 138 0.27 -12.07 5.24
N ALA A 139 0.29 -12.13 3.91
CA ALA A 139 1.45 -11.72 3.11
C ALA A 139 1.78 -10.23 3.32
N TYR A 140 0.76 -9.38 3.40
CA TYR A 140 0.94 -7.96 3.72
C TYR A 140 1.41 -7.76 5.17
N LEU A 141 0.81 -8.47 6.13
CA LEU A 141 1.19 -8.39 7.54
C LEU A 141 2.66 -8.76 7.75
N THR A 142 3.17 -9.78 7.06
CA THR A 142 4.56 -10.20 7.21
C THR A 142 5.55 -9.26 6.53
N THR A 143 5.27 -8.83 5.30
CA THR A 143 6.15 -7.90 4.55
C THR A 143 6.20 -6.52 5.19
N PHE A 144 5.05 -5.87 5.37
CA PHE A 144 4.96 -4.55 6.00
C PHE A 144 5.34 -4.59 7.49
N GLY A 145 5.03 -5.68 8.20
CA GLY A 145 5.41 -5.83 9.60
C GLY A 145 6.92 -5.89 9.82
N ILE A 146 7.64 -6.57 8.93
CA ILE A 146 9.11 -6.60 8.92
C ILE A 146 9.69 -5.23 8.62
N GLU A 147 9.16 -4.53 7.61
CA GLU A 147 9.59 -3.18 7.24
C GLU A 147 9.50 -2.23 8.45
N LEU A 148 8.35 -2.22 9.13
CA LEU A 148 8.15 -1.41 10.32
C LEU A 148 9.10 -1.79 11.48
N ALA A 149 9.37 -3.09 11.65
CA ALA A 149 10.28 -3.58 12.68
C ALA A 149 11.74 -3.15 12.42
N ILE A 150 12.20 -3.23 11.17
CA ILE A 150 13.52 -2.79 10.77
C ILE A 150 13.61 -1.27 10.94
N ASP A 151 12.73 -0.49 10.32
CA ASP A 151 12.81 0.98 10.35
C ASP A 151 12.78 1.56 11.77
N SER A 152 12.03 0.95 12.69
CA SER A 152 11.90 1.42 14.07
C SER A 152 13.08 1.06 14.98
N LYS A 153 13.83 -0.01 14.70
CA LYS A 153 14.89 -0.52 15.60
C LYS A 153 16.28 -0.55 15.00
N PHE A 154 16.42 -0.41 13.69
CA PHE A 154 17.69 -0.60 13.02
C PHE A 154 18.75 0.41 13.46
N ALA A 155 18.38 1.69 13.64
CA ALA A 155 19.31 2.71 14.12
C ALA A 155 19.90 2.37 15.50
N ASP A 156 19.08 1.83 16.41
CA ASP A 156 19.52 1.42 17.75
C ASP A 156 20.42 0.19 17.69
N VAL A 157 20.10 -0.77 16.80
CA VAL A 157 20.94 -1.95 16.54
C VAL A 157 22.32 -1.52 16.03
N LEU A 158 22.40 -0.66 15.01
CA LEU A 158 23.68 -0.12 14.54
C LEU A 158 24.45 0.60 15.64
N TYR A 159 23.79 1.47 16.40
CA TYR A 159 24.45 2.23 17.46
C TYR A 159 25.03 1.31 18.53
N THR A 160 24.26 0.33 19.00
CA THR A 160 24.71 -0.59 20.05
C THR A 160 25.89 -1.47 19.60
N LEU A 161 25.90 -1.89 18.34
CA LEU A 161 26.97 -2.71 17.77
C LEU A 161 28.26 -1.92 17.51
N PHE A 162 28.16 -0.71 16.94
CA PHE A 162 29.32 0.01 16.42
C PHE A 162 29.86 1.12 17.34
N LYS A 163 29.10 1.59 18.35
CA LYS A 163 29.53 2.66 19.28
C LYS A 163 30.89 2.38 19.94
N LYS A 164 31.13 1.15 20.38
CA LYS A 164 32.37 0.77 21.10
C LYS A 164 33.53 0.45 20.16
N LYS A 165 33.24 0.07 18.91
CA LYS A 165 34.23 -0.44 17.95
C LYS A 165 34.81 0.65 17.05
N ARG A 166 34.04 1.71 16.75
CA ARG A 166 34.50 2.82 15.90
C ARG A 166 34.49 4.14 16.65
N PRO A 167 35.64 4.83 16.79
CA PRO A 167 35.67 6.18 17.34
C PRO A 167 34.85 7.11 16.44
N GLY A 168 33.91 7.85 17.02
CA GLY A 168 33.04 8.78 16.30
C GLY A 168 31.72 8.19 15.75
N PHE A 169 31.38 6.93 16.04
CA PHE A 169 30.05 6.40 15.66
C PHE A 169 28.96 6.90 16.62
N THR A 170 28.33 8.02 16.27
CA THR A 170 27.26 8.67 17.04
C THR A 170 25.88 8.15 16.60
N GLN A 171 24.86 8.33 17.46
CA GLN A 171 23.46 8.03 17.14
C GLN A 171 22.98 8.71 15.84
N THR A 172 23.47 9.92 15.55
CA THR A 172 23.18 10.63 14.29
C THR A 172 23.72 9.90 13.07
N THR A 173 24.93 9.35 13.16
CA THR A 173 25.55 8.55 12.10
C THR A 173 24.78 7.25 11.85
N ALA A 174 24.35 6.56 12.91
CA ALA A 174 23.48 5.39 12.80
C ALA A 174 22.15 5.76 12.11
N GLY A 175 21.55 6.89 12.49
CA GLY A 175 20.35 7.43 11.85
C GLY A 175 20.53 7.73 10.36
N TYR A 176 21.69 8.21 9.92
CA TYR A 176 21.96 8.41 8.49
C TYR A 176 21.99 7.10 7.71
N TYR A 177 22.63 6.05 8.24
CA TYR A 177 22.64 4.73 7.60
C TYR A 177 21.23 4.15 7.48
N THR A 178 20.42 4.23 8.55
CA THR A 178 19.02 3.79 8.51
C THR A 178 18.19 4.62 7.54
N SER A 179 18.45 5.92 7.43
CA SER A 179 17.73 6.81 6.51
C SER A 179 18.01 6.48 5.04
N ILE A 180 19.22 6.00 4.70
CA ILE A 180 19.55 5.52 3.35
C ILE A 180 18.74 4.26 3.02
N LEU A 181 18.58 3.35 3.99
CA LEU A 181 17.73 2.16 3.82
C LEU A 181 16.25 2.53 3.69
N GLY A 182 15.74 3.46 4.50
CA GLY A 182 14.37 3.95 4.33
C GLY A 182 14.15 4.68 3.00
N PHE A 183 15.17 5.38 2.49
CA PHE A 183 15.09 6.01 1.17
C PHE A 183 15.07 5.00 0.02
N LEU A 184 15.66 3.82 0.19
CA LEU A 184 15.62 2.74 -0.80
C LEU A 184 14.18 2.35 -1.14
N ASN A 185 13.27 2.38 -0.16
CA ASN A 185 11.85 2.06 -0.32
C ASN A 185 11.16 2.96 -1.35
N LEU A 186 11.60 4.22 -1.49
CA LEU A 186 11.05 5.14 -2.49
C LEU A 186 11.30 4.67 -3.93
N VAL A 187 12.40 3.97 -4.17
CA VAL A 187 12.79 3.45 -5.49
C VAL A 187 12.28 2.03 -5.69
N THR A 188 12.33 1.19 -4.66
CA THR A 188 11.93 -0.21 -4.76
C THR A 188 10.43 -0.37 -4.91
N ARG A 189 9.60 0.49 -4.33
CA ARG A 189 8.13 0.47 -4.49
C ARG A 189 7.66 0.59 -5.95
N PRO A 190 8.01 1.67 -6.69
CA PRO A 190 7.62 1.76 -8.10
C PRO A 190 8.29 0.68 -8.96
N ALA A 191 9.53 0.28 -8.64
CA ALA A 191 10.22 -0.79 -9.35
C ALA A 191 9.55 -2.17 -9.15
N GLY A 192 9.12 -2.48 -7.92
CA GLY A 192 8.41 -3.71 -7.56
C GLY A 192 7.04 -3.79 -8.24
N GLY A 193 6.30 -2.68 -8.26
CA GLY A 193 5.06 -2.57 -9.03
C GLY A 193 5.26 -2.86 -10.51
N TYR A 194 6.25 -2.22 -11.13
CA TYR A 194 6.60 -2.45 -12.53
C TYR A 194 7.01 -3.91 -12.82
N ILE A 195 7.86 -4.51 -11.97
CA ILE A 195 8.25 -5.92 -12.11
C ILE A 195 7.03 -6.82 -11.95
N GLY A 196 6.15 -6.53 -11.00
CA GLY A 196 4.89 -7.25 -10.80
C GLY A 196 3.97 -7.22 -12.02
N ASP A 197 3.89 -6.09 -12.71
CA ASP A 197 3.11 -5.95 -13.95
C ASP A 197 3.75 -6.71 -15.13
N VAL A 198 5.08 -6.69 -15.23
CA VAL A 198 5.82 -7.48 -16.23
C VAL A 198 5.63 -8.97 -16.01
N VAL A 199 5.70 -9.44 -14.76
CA VAL A 199 5.46 -10.84 -14.39
C VAL A 199 4.02 -11.22 -14.69
N TYR A 200 3.06 -10.35 -14.38
CA TYR A 200 1.65 -10.58 -14.68
C TYR A 200 1.40 -10.72 -16.18
N ARG A 201 2.00 -9.86 -17.02
CA ARG A 201 1.85 -9.91 -18.48
C ARG A 201 2.41 -11.21 -19.09
N ARG A 202 3.42 -11.82 -18.47
CA ARG A 202 4.08 -13.03 -18.99
C ARG A 202 3.49 -14.34 -18.44
N TYR A 203 3.10 -14.37 -17.17
CA TYR A 203 2.73 -15.60 -16.45
C TYR A 203 1.32 -15.55 -15.81
N GLY A 204 0.58 -14.46 -16.01
CA GLY A 204 -0.76 -14.26 -15.47
C GLY A 204 -0.82 -14.21 -13.94
N THR A 205 -1.98 -14.54 -13.39
CA THR A 205 -2.27 -14.48 -11.95
C THR A 205 -1.46 -15.47 -11.13
N GLN A 206 -1.09 -16.63 -11.69
CA GLN A 206 -0.28 -17.64 -10.99
C GLN A 206 1.18 -17.20 -10.87
N GLY A 207 1.73 -16.54 -11.91
CA GLY A 207 3.07 -15.97 -11.86
C GLY A 207 3.22 -14.89 -10.78
N LYS A 208 2.21 -14.02 -10.64
CA LYS A 208 2.21 -12.99 -9.60
C LYS A 208 2.23 -13.58 -8.18
N LYS A 209 1.47 -14.65 -7.94
CA LYS A 209 1.48 -15.39 -6.66
C LYS A 209 2.82 -16.05 -6.38
N ALA A 210 3.42 -16.68 -7.39
CA ALA A 210 4.73 -17.30 -7.26
C ALA A 210 5.81 -16.25 -6.97
N TRP A 211 5.76 -15.11 -7.65
CA TRP A 211 6.69 -14.00 -7.45
C TRP A 211 6.64 -13.44 -6.03
N THR A 212 5.44 -13.17 -5.50
CA THR A 212 5.30 -12.66 -4.13
C THR A 212 5.78 -13.67 -3.08
N LEU A 213 5.54 -14.97 -3.30
CA LEU A 213 6.08 -16.03 -2.43
C LEU A 213 7.61 -16.11 -2.50
N ILE A 214 8.21 -15.99 -3.68
CA ILE A 214 9.66 -16.00 -3.86
C ILE A 214 10.30 -14.79 -3.17
N CYS A 215 9.73 -13.60 -3.34
CA CYS A 215 10.21 -12.39 -2.66
C CYS A 215 10.15 -12.54 -1.14
N GLY A 216 9.04 -13.09 -0.61
CA GLY A 216 8.91 -13.42 0.81
C GLY A 216 9.97 -14.42 1.31
N LEU A 217 10.30 -15.45 0.52
CA LEU A 217 11.34 -16.42 0.86
C LEU A 217 12.75 -15.80 0.86
N ILE A 218 13.06 -14.96 -0.14
CA ILE A 218 14.35 -14.27 -0.22
C ILE A 218 14.51 -13.30 0.95
N MET A 219 13.47 -12.53 1.26
CA MET A 219 13.43 -11.65 2.43
C MET A 219 13.67 -12.44 3.73
N GLY A 220 12.95 -13.55 3.92
CA GLY A 220 13.13 -14.41 5.09
C GLY A 220 14.54 -14.98 5.21
N ALA A 221 15.11 -15.46 4.10
CA ALA A 221 16.48 -15.98 4.06
C ALA A 221 17.51 -14.89 4.37
N ALA A 222 17.34 -13.67 3.84
CA ALA A 222 18.21 -12.53 4.12
C ALA A 222 18.18 -12.12 5.60
N LEU A 223 17.00 -12.16 6.24
CA LEU A 223 16.86 -11.87 7.68
C LEU A 223 17.51 -12.93 8.56
N VAL A 224 17.28 -14.21 8.27
CA VAL A 224 17.92 -15.31 9.01
C VAL A 224 19.44 -15.24 8.83
N GLY A 225 19.92 -15.03 7.60
CA GLY A 225 21.34 -14.85 7.31
C GLY A 225 21.95 -13.65 8.04
N GLY A 226 21.25 -12.51 8.05
CA GLY A 226 21.65 -11.32 8.79
C GLY A 226 21.69 -11.55 10.30
N GLY A 227 20.71 -12.25 10.86
CA GLY A 227 20.64 -12.61 12.28
C GLY A 227 21.78 -13.54 12.71
N VAL A 228 22.01 -14.62 11.96
CA VAL A 228 23.12 -15.56 12.20
C VAL A 228 24.48 -14.86 12.05
N TYR A 229 24.61 -13.97 11.06
CA TYR A 229 25.82 -13.16 10.90
C TYR A 229 26.05 -12.25 12.12
N MET A 230 25.00 -11.59 12.63
CA MET A 230 25.11 -10.75 13.82
C MET A 230 25.50 -11.56 15.06
N GLU A 231 24.94 -12.76 15.25
CA GLU A 231 25.27 -13.63 16.38
C GLU A 231 26.73 -14.11 16.33
N ASN A 232 27.14 -14.68 15.19
CA ASN A 232 28.50 -15.18 15.00
C ASN A 232 29.55 -14.07 15.11
N THR A 233 29.24 -12.89 14.59
CA THR A 233 30.20 -11.79 14.55
C THR A 233 30.24 -11.01 15.86
N ARG A 234 29.17 -11.05 16.66
CA ARG A 234 29.19 -10.61 18.06
C ARG A 234 30.13 -11.48 18.91
N ALA A 235 30.19 -12.78 18.63
CA ALA A 235 31.13 -13.70 19.27
C ALA A 235 32.58 -13.55 18.76
N ALA A 236 32.77 -13.30 17.46
CA ALA A 236 34.09 -13.18 16.83
C ALA A 236 34.73 -11.77 16.87
N GLY A 237 33.94 -10.73 17.15
CA GLY A 237 34.40 -9.34 17.26
C GLY A 237 34.55 -8.58 15.92
N SER A 238 34.58 -9.25 14.77
CA SER A 238 34.90 -8.69 13.43
C SER A 238 33.68 -8.21 12.61
N GLU A 239 32.86 -7.34 13.19
CA GLU A 239 31.63 -6.87 12.54
C GLU A 239 31.90 -5.92 11.38
N SER A 240 31.57 -6.36 10.16
CA SER A 240 31.67 -5.54 8.96
C SER A 240 30.34 -4.85 8.70
N LEU A 241 30.30 -3.54 8.94
CA LEU A 241 29.13 -2.70 8.69
C LEU A 241 28.55 -2.90 7.28
N SER A 242 29.39 -3.03 6.26
CA SER A 242 28.95 -3.18 4.87
C SER A 242 28.18 -4.49 4.62
N ILE A 243 28.58 -5.59 5.26
CA ILE A 243 27.90 -6.90 5.11
C ILE A 243 26.53 -6.84 5.79
N LEU A 244 26.48 -6.23 6.98
CA LEU A 244 25.22 -6.01 7.69
C LEU A 244 24.28 -5.13 6.87
N MET A 245 24.76 -3.98 6.37
CA MET A 245 23.96 -3.10 5.52
C MET A 245 23.48 -3.81 4.25
N GLY A 246 24.35 -4.61 3.60
CA GLY A 246 23.99 -5.38 2.42
C GLY A 246 22.87 -6.39 2.67
N ALA A 247 22.98 -7.19 3.74
CA ALA A 247 21.98 -8.20 4.09
C ALA A 247 20.60 -7.58 4.37
N PHE A 248 20.56 -6.49 5.14
CA PHE A 248 19.31 -5.78 5.42
C PHE A 248 18.78 -5.02 4.21
N SER A 249 19.65 -4.49 3.33
CA SER A 249 19.21 -3.88 2.07
C SER A 249 18.50 -4.90 1.18
N VAL A 250 19.02 -6.12 1.07
CA VAL A 250 18.36 -7.20 0.32
C VAL A 250 17.00 -7.51 0.94
N ALA A 251 16.92 -7.66 2.26
CA ALA A 251 15.64 -7.90 2.93
C ALA A 251 14.61 -6.79 2.62
N MET A 252 15.02 -5.51 2.65
CA MET A 252 14.16 -4.35 2.36
C MET A 252 13.76 -4.22 0.88
N ILE A 253 14.63 -4.61 -0.06
CA ILE A 253 14.28 -4.60 -1.49
C ILE A 253 13.18 -5.62 -1.76
N PHE A 254 13.36 -6.85 -1.25
CA PHE A 254 12.43 -7.94 -1.51
C PHE A 254 11.17 -7.90 -0.64
N SER A 255 11.13 -7.09 0.42
CA SER A 255 9.88 -6.79 1.13
C SER A 255 8.94 -5.89 0.32
N GLU A 256 9.48 -5.15 -0.66
CA GLU A 256 8.76 -4.13 -1.45
C GLU A 256 8.37 -4.63 -2.86
N PHE A 257 8.76 -5.86 -3.24
CA PHE A 257 8.51 -6.50 -4.55
C PHE A 257 7.37 -7.53 -4.48
#